data_AF-A0A2V4TMD9-F1
#
_entry.id   AF-A0A2V4TMD9-F1
#
_cell.length_a   1.000
_cell.length_b   1.000
_cell.length_c   1.000
_cell.angle_alpha   90.00
_cell.angle_beta   90.00
_cell.angle_gamma   90.00
#
_symmetry.space_group_name_H-M   'P 1'
#
loop_
_entity.id
_entity.type
_entity.pdbx_description
1 polymer ?
#
loop_
_entity_poly.entity_id
_entity_poly.type
_entity_poly.pdbx_seq_one_letter_code
_entity_poly.pdbx_strand_id
1 'polypeptide(L)' 'MAMRKREDDDVFPNAAGIDVGASSHWVAVPRTAADEPVREFGAMTEALLVPARTSRRRARRTRQAAHQEHAAV' A
#
# COMPACT_ATOMS: atom_id res chain seq x y z
N MET A 1 7.04 -23.40 33.21
CA MET A 1 7.88 -22.28 32.74
C MET A 1 6.97 -21.09 32.50
N ALA A 2 6.98 -20.09 33.39
CA ALA A 2 6.26 -18.85 33.14
C ALA A 2 7.07 -18.03 32.12
N MET A 3 6.52 -17.83 30.92
CA MET A 3 7.12 -16.94 29.93
C MET A 3 6.98 -15.52 30.48
N ARG A 4 8.05 -14.97 31.07
CA ARG A 4 8.12 -13.54 31.39
C ARG A 4 7.99 -12.82 30.05
N LYS A 5 6.90 -12.07 29.84
CA LYS A 5 6.84 -11.12 28.73
C LYS A 5 8.08 -10.27 28.85
N ARG A 6 8.96 -10.36 27.85
CA ARG A 6 10.00 -9.36 27.70
C ARG A 6 9.24 -8.05 27.58
N GLU A 7 9.66 -7.05 28.35
CA GLU A 7 9.27 -5.66 28.10
C GLU A 7 9.97 -5.28 26.79
N ASP A 8 9.50 -5.87 25.69
CA ASP A 8 9.86 -5.45 24.36
C ASP A 8 9.14 -4.12 24.22
N ASP A 9 9.86 -3.01 24.41
CA ASP A 9 9.36 -1.69 24.07
C ASP A 9 8.73 -1.80 22.68
N ASP A 10 7.42 -1.60 22.58
CA ASP A 10 6.67 -1.76 21.34
C ASP A 10 7.34 -0.88 20.27
N VAL A 11 8.11 -1.50 19.37
CA VAL A 11 8.95 -0.78 18.39
C VAL A 11 8.09 0.09 17.47
N PHE A 12 6.82 -0.28 17.29
CA PHE A 12 5.81 0.45 16.54
C PHE A 12 4.51 0.52 17.35
N PRO A 13 4.40 1.45 18.32
CA PRO A 13 3.30 1.47 19.30
C PRO A 13 1.94 1.79 18.67
N ASN A 14 1.94 2.30 17.43
CA ASN A 14 0.74 2.64 16.66
C ASN A 14 0.54 1.73 15.43
N ALA A 15 1.23 0.60 15.36
CA ALA A 15 1.08 -0.32 14.24
C ALA A 15 -0.35 -0.87 14.16
N ALA A 16 -0.91 -0.90 12.94
CA ALA A 16 -2.22 -1.46 12.66
C ALA A 16 -2.10 -2.69 11.75
N GLY A 17 -2.92 -3.71 12.01
CA GLY A 17 -3.13 -4.83 11.09
C GLY A 17 -4.27 -4.50 10.12
N ILE A 18 -4.09 -4.83 8.84
CA ILE A 18 -5.11 -4.64 7.81
C ILE A 18 -5.31 -5.97 7.07
N ASP A 19 -6.56 -6.45 7.03
CA ASP A 19 -6.99 -7.55 6.16
C ASP A 19 -7.86 -6.99 5.02
N VAL A 20 -7.54 -7.39 3.80
CA VAL A 20 -8.13 -6.82 2.58
C VAL A 20 -8.88 -7.92 1.84
N GLY A 21 -10.20 -7.92 1.96
CA GLY A 21 -11.10 -8.80 1.24
C GLY A 21 -11.74 -8.12 0.03
N ALA A 22 -12.38 -8.93 -0.83
CA ALA A 22 -13.01 -8.44 -2.06
C ALA A 22 -14.26 -7.57 -1.80
N SER A 23 -15.00 -7.84 -0.72
CA SER A 23 -16.22 -7.10 -0.36
C SER A 23 -16.06 -6.18 0.85
N SER A 24 -15.08 -6.50 1.71
CA SER A 24 -14.83 -5.79 2.97
C SER A 24 -13.35 -5.80 3.33
N HIS A 25 -12.94 -4.80 4.09
CA HIS A 25 -11.63 -4.65 4.69
C HIS A 25 -11.77 -4.60 6.21
N TRP A 26 -10.80 -5.15 6.93
CA TRP A 26 -10.75 -5.12 8.38
C TRP A 26 -9.48 -4.41 8.86
N VAL A 27 -9.63 -3.50 9.81
CA VAL A 27 -8.51 -2.80 10.43
C VAL A 27 -8.52 -3.10 11.93
N ALA A 28 -7.37 -3.54 12.44
CA ALA A 28 -7.13 -3.75 13.86
C ALA A 28 -6.01 -2.82 14.35
N VAL A 29 -6.33 -1.94 15.30
CA VAL A 29 -5.39 -1.01 15.94
C VAL A 29 -5.13 -1.43 17.40
N PRO A 30 -4.09 -0.90 18.07
CA PRO A 30 -3.91 -1.09 19.51
C PRO A 30 -5.14 -0.63 20.29
N ARG A 31 -5.48 -1.35 21.36
CA ARG A 31 -6.70 -1.09 22.17
C ARG A 31 -6.75 0.32 22.77
N THR A 32 -5.61 0.96 22.93
CA THR A 32 -5.49 2.32 23.46
C THR A 32 -5.77 3.39 22.41
N ALA A 33 -5.81 3.03 21.13
CA ALA A 33 -5.93 3.98 20.02
C ALA A 33 -7.38 4.32 19.64
N ALA A 34 -8.36 3.48 20.00
CA ALA A 34 -9.77 3.69 19.71
C ALA A 34 -10.69 2.88 20.64
N ASP A 35 -11.90 3.40 20.87
CA ASP A 35 -12.95 2.70 21.64
C ASP A 35 -13.40 1.39 20.97
N GLU A 36 -13.45 1.39 19.63
CA GLU A 36 -13.66 0.21 18.79
C GLU A 36 -12.37 -0.10 18.00
N PRO A 37 -11.45 -0.89 18.59
CA PRO A 37 -10.11 -1.08 18.02
C PRO A 37 -10.07 -2.03 16.80
N VAL A 38 -11.18 -2.72 16.49
CA VAL A 38 -11.31 -3.57 15.31
C VAL A 38 -12.57 -3.16 14.56
N ARG A 39 -12.43 -2.80 13.28
CA ARG A 39 -13.52 -2.23 12.49
C ARG A 39 -13.52 -2.75 11.06
N GLU A 40 -14.73 -2.93 10.52
CA GLU A 40 -14.98 -3.28 9.13
C GLU A 40 -15.19 -2.02 8.28
N PHE A 41 -14.66 -2.03 7.06
CA PHE A 41 -14.84 -1.01 6.04
C PHE A 41 -15.26 -1.69 4.74
N GLY A 42 -16.20 -1.10 4.00
CA GLY A 42 -16.60 -1.63 2.69
C GLY A 42 -15.46 -1.62 1.67
N ALA A 43 -15.57 -2.45 0.63
CA ALA A 43 -14.65 -2.40 -0.49
C ALA A 43 -14.78 -1.07 -1.26
N MET A 44 -13.79 -0.18 -1.12
CA MET A 44 -13.75 1.11 -1.82
C MET A 44 -13.42 0.90 -3.30
N THR A 45 -14.41 0.57 -4.13
CA THR A 45 -14.22 0.25 -5.57
C THR A 45 -14.45 1.40 -6.55
N GLU A 46 -14.62 2.67 -6.12
CA GLU A 46 -14.85 3.77 -7.09
C GLU A 46 -13.65 4.68 -7.36
N ALA A 47 -12.65 4.76 -6.48
CA ALA A 47 -11.54 5.72 -6.62
C ALA A 47 -10.30 5.18 -7.36
N LEU A 48 -10.22 3.87 -7.64
CA LEU A 48 -9.06 3.23 -8.29
C LEU A 48 -9.03 3.40 -9.83
N LEU A 49 -10.01 4.10 -10.41
CA LEU A 49 -10.17 4.31 -11.86
C LEU A 49 -9.95 5.75 -12.34
N VAL A 50 -9.17 6.55 -11.61
CA VAL A 50 -8.42 7.64 -12.25
C VAL A 50 -7.02 7.10 -12.51
N PRO A 51 -6.61 6.87 -13.76
CA PRO A 51 -5.25 6.42 -14.05
C PRO A 51 -4.29 7.38 -13.39
N ALA A 52 -3.46 6.84 -12.49
CA ALA A 52 -2.32 7.54 -11.95
C ALA A 52 -1.60 8.19 -13.13
N ARG A 53 -1.71 9.52 -13.25
CA ARG A 53 -0.91 10.31 -14.18
C ARG A 53 0.49 10.34 -13.59
N THR A 54 1.15 9.18 -13.55
CA THR A 54 2.60 9.12 -13.46
C THR A 54 3.09 9.95 -14.64
N SER A 55 3.82 11.01 -14.32
CA SER A 55 4.59 11.83 -15.24
C SER A 55 5.62 10.97 -15.97
N ARG A 56 5.17 10.10 -16.89
CA ARG A 56 6.00 9.40 -17.88
C ARG A 56 6.41 10.38 -18.98
N ARG A 57 7.01 11.50 -18.60
CA ARG A 57 7.68 12.42 -19.55
C ARG A 57 9.14 12.01 -19.80
N ARG A 58 9.67 10.97 -19.12
CA ARG A 58 11.08 10.56 -19.23
C ARG A 58 11.38 9.18 -19.83
N ALA A 59 10.38 8.32 -20.09
CA ALA A 59 10.64 6.96 -20.55
C ALA A 59 10.35 6.69 -22.05
N ARG A 60 9.69 7.60 -22.77
CA ARG A 60 9.39 7.43 -24.21
C ARG A 60 10.39 8.10 -25.16
N ARG A 61 11.33 8.91 -24.68
CA ARG A 61 12.33 9.56 -25.55
C ARG A 61 13.54 8.70 -25.90
N THR A 62 13.80 7.58 -25.20
CA THR A 62 15.00 6.76 -25.42
C THR A 62 14.78 5.51 -26.29
N ARG A 63 13.54 5.10 -26.57
CA ARG A 63 13.28 3.95 -27.47
C ARG A 63 12.98 4.34 -28.92
N GLN A 64 12.45 5.54 -29.17
CA GLN A 64 12.16 5.98 -30.54
C GLN A 64 13.40 6.52 -31.27
N ALA A 65 14.43 6.98 -30.53
CA ALA A 65 15.72 7.38 -31.11
C ALA A 65 16.55 6.17 -31.59
N ALA A 66 16.48 5.03 -30.90
CA ALA A 66 17.25 3.84 -31.28
C ALA A 66 16.73 3.14 -32.55
N HIS A 67 15.48 3.38 -32.95
CA HIS A 67 14.90 2.75 -34.15
C HIS A 67 15.09 3.55 -35.44
N GLN A 68 15.54 4.81 -35.36
CA GLN A 68 15.78 5.64 -36.56
C GLN A 68 17.23 5.64 -37.05
N GLU A 69 18.18 5.04 -36.34
CA GLU A 69 19.58 5.00 -36.80
C GLU A 69 19.94 3.76 -37.63
N HIS A 70 19.07 2.75 -37.73
CA HIS A 70 19.30 1.55 -38.53
C HIS A 70 18.67 1.58 -39.94
N ALA A 71 18.02 2.68 -40.33
CA ALA A 71 17.37 2.82 -41.65
C ALA A 71 18.15 3.71 -42.63
N ALA A 72 19.41 4.02 -42.33
CA ALA A 72 20.29 4.82 -43.17
C ALA A 72 21.69 4.19 -43.29
N VAL A 73 21.73 2.96 -43.82
CA VAL A 73 22.91 2.37 -44.49
C VAL A 73 22.42 1.61 -45.70
#